data_AF-A0AAV9R6V1-F1
#
_entry.id   AF-A0AAV9R6V1-F1
#
_cell.length_a   1.000
_cell.length_b   1.000
_cell.length_c   1.000
_cell.angle_alpha   90.00
_cell.angle_beta   90.00
_cell.angle_gamma   90.00
#
_symmetry.space_group_name_H-M   'P 1'
#
loop_
_entity.id
_entity.type
_entity.pdbx_description
1 polymer ?
#
loop_
_entity_poly.entity_id
_entity_poly.type
_entity_poly.pdbx_seq_one_letter_code
_entity_poly.pdbx_strand_id
1 'polypeptide(L)'
;MPGQTESLWYSWNLGSAHIISFSTEVYFYIEYGMDLIFKQYNWLKEDLEEANKPENRAIRPWIITMGHRPMYCSDDDQDDCTKFDSWVRVGRQDIKPPAPGLEDLFYHYGVDVELWAHEHTYERLWPVYGDKVYNGSKEQPYVNPKAPVHIITGSAGCRERTDRFNPNPKEWSAFRSTDYGYSRMQVVNATHIYLEQVSDDQYGKVIDNIWVVKEKHGLSAWL
;
A
#
# COMPACT_ATOMS: atom_id res chain seq x y z
N MET A 1 -18.33 12.04 13.60
CA MET A 1 -17.99 12.83 14.82
C MET A 1 -16.47 12.93 14.87
N PRO A 2 -15.83 14.10 15.10
CA PRO A 2 -14.38 14.14 15.27
C PRO A 2 -13.97 14.70 16.64
N GLY A 3 -13.51 13.82 17.52
CA GLY A 3 -12.57 14.14 18.58
C GLY A 3 -11.14 13.90 18.10
N GLN A 4 -10.15 14.58 18.71
CA GLN A 4 -8.72 14.47 18.37
C GLN A 4 -8.08 13.09 18.64
N THR A 5 -8.88 12.10 19.05
CA THR A 5 -8.46 10.73 19.38
C THR A 5 -9.19 9.66 18.55
N GLU A 6 -10.07 10.05 17.61
CA GLU A 6 -10.98 9.16 16.89
C GLU A 6 -10.97 9.45 15.37
N SER A 7 -9.79 9.76 14.82
CA SER A 7 -9.67 9.98 13.37
C SER A 7 -9.62 8.65 12.62
N LEU A 8 -10.36 8.56 11.52
CA LEU A 8 -10.32 7.43 10.58
C LEU A 8 -8.99 7.30 9.83
N TRP A 9 -8.13 8.32 9.94
CA TRP A 9 -6.80 8.40 9.35
C TRP A 9 -5.86 9.20 10.26
N TYR A 10 -4.60 8.78 10.35
CA TYR A 10 -3.58 9.39 11.21
C TYR A 10 -2.18 8.99 10.74
N SER A 11 -1.16 9.75 11.14
CA SER A 11 0.23 9.45 10.85
C SER A 11 1.08 9.48 12.11
N TRP A 12 2.22 8.79 12.10
CA TRP A 12 3.20 8.82 13.18
C TRP A 12 4.61 8.57 12.66
N ASN A 13 5.58 8.90 13.49
CA ASN A 13 7.00 8.77 13.16
C ASN A 13 7.63 7.66 14.01
N LEU A 14 8.40 6.78 13.36
CA LEU A 14 9.15 5.71 14.03
C LEU A 14 10.52 5.56 13.38
N GLY A 15 11.58 5.95 14.10
CA GLY A 15 12.94 5.91 13.56
C GLY A 15 13.07 6.71 12.26
N SER A 16 13.53 6.06 11.20
CA SER A 16 13.67 6.62 9.84
C SER A 16 12.40 6.54 8.99
N ALA A 17 11.25 6.16 9.57
CA ALA A 17 9.98 6.04 8.88
C ALA A 17 8.93 7.06 9.35
N HIS A 18 8.22 7.61 8.39
CA HIS A 18 6.92 8.26 8.56
C HIS A 18 5.85 7.28 8.08
N ILE A 19 4.90 6.95 8.94
CA ILE A 19 3.89 5.91 8.69
C ILE A 19 2.51 6.54 8.71
N ILE A 20 1.70 6.25 7.69
CA ILE A 20 0.38 6.82 7.46
C ILE A 20 -0.66 5.70 7.46
N SER A 21 -1.65 5.77 8.33
CA SER A 21 -2.84 4.92 8.29
C SER A 21 -4.01 5.72 7.75
N PHE A 22 -4.74 5.18 6.79
CA PHE A 22 -5.91 5.84 6.21
C PHE A 22 -7.08 4.87 5.99
N SER A 23 -8.28 5.42 5.81
CA SER A 23 -9.50 4.64 5.61
C SER A 23 -9.78 4.47 4.12
N THR A 24 -9.80 3.24 3.65
CA THR A 24 -10.26 2.90 2.29
C THR A 24 -11.78 2.86 2.20
N GLU A 25 -12.46 2.62 3.32
CA GLU A 25 -13.92 2.45 3.38
C GLU A 25 -14.69 3.70 2.95
N VAL A 26 -14.09 4.89 3.07
CA VAL A 26 -14.69 6.15 2.61
C VAL A 26 -14.98 6.14 1.10
N TYR A 27 -14.28 5.31 0.31
CA TYR A 27 -14.53 5.14 -1.11
C TYR A 27 -15.73 4.23 -1.39
N PHE A 28 -16.07 3.30 -0.50
CA PHE A 28 -17.09 2.27 -0.73
C PHE A 28 -18.44 2.64 -0.09
N TYR A 29 -18.42 3.31 1.05
CA TYR A 29 -19.63 3.63 1.83
C TYR A 29 -19.94 5.14 1.85
N ILE A 30 -20.18 5.71 0.67
CA ILE A 30 -20.42 7.15 0.47
C ILE A 30 -21.71 7.65 1.14
N GLU A 31 -22.66 6.76 1.43
CA GLU A 31 -23.91 7.06 2.14
C GLU A 31 -23.68 7.53 3.58
N TYR A 32 -22.53 7.20 4.19
CA TYR A 32 -22.17 7.63 5.54
C TYR A 32 -21.34 8.91 5.59
N GLY A 33 -21.01 9.50 4.44
CA GLY A 33 -20.33 10.79 4.36
C GLY A 33 -19.40 10.90 3.15
N MET A 34 -19.95 11.31 2.01
CA MET A 34 -19.16 11.56 0.79
C MET A 34 -18.06 12.61 0.99
N ASP A 35 -18.27 13.58 1.88
CA ASP A 35 -17.29 14.60 2.22
C ASP A 35 -16.04 14.03 2.91
N LEU A 36 -16.12 12.82 3.48
CA LEU A 36 -14.98 12.14 4.10
C LEU A 36 -13.88 11.80 3.09
N ILE A 37 -14.23 11.46 1.84
CA ILE A 37 -13.22 11.18 0.80
C ILE A 37 -12.35 12.43 0.57
N PHE A 38 -13.00 13.60 0.42
CA PHE A 38 -12.30 14.86 0.18
C PHE A 38 -11.51 15.32 1.42
N LYS A 39 -12.07 15.14 2.62
CA LYS A 39 -11.37 15.46 3.89
C LYS A 39 -10.12 14.60 4.07
N GLN A 40 -10.22 13.30 3.81
CA GLN A 40 -9.07 12.39 3.88
C GLN A 40 -8.03 12.75 2.82
N TYR A 41 -8.45 12.98 1.58
CA TYR A 41 -7.54 13.32 0.49
C TYR A 41 -6.74 14.59 0.80
N ASN A 42 -7.41 15.65 1.28
CA ASN A 42 -6.74 16.89 1.65
C ASN A 42 -5.78 16.69 2.84
N TRP A 43 -6.22 15.95 3.85
CA TRP A 43 -5.35 15.62 4.99
C TRP A 43 -4.12 14.82 4.58
N LEU A 44 -4.29 13.78 3.75
CA LEU A 44 -3.19 12.98 3.21
C LEU A 44 -2.20 13.85 2.44
N LYS A 45 -2.72 14.76 1.60
CA LYS A 45 -1.88 15.67 0.85
C LYS A 45 -1.06 16.58 1.77
N GLU A 46 -1.69 17.18 2.78
CA GLU A 46 -1.01 18.05 3.76
C GLU A 46 0.07 17.28 4.56
N ASP A 47 -0.25 16.07 5.01
CA ASP A 47 0.66 15.19 5.75
C ASP A 47 1.85 14.76 4.88
N LEU A 48 1.61 14.38 3.62
CA LEU A 48 2.66 14.05 2.65
C LEU A 48 3.52 15.25 2.26
N GLU A 49 2.95 16.45 2.15
CA GLU A 49 3.69 17.71 1.94
C GLU A 49 4.63 17.99 3.12
N GLU A 50 4.14 17.82 4.35
CA GLU A 50 4.96 17.95 5.55
C GLU A 50 6.09 16.91 5.57
N ALA A 51 5.78 15.63 5.36
CA ALA A 51 6.75 14.55 5.38
C ALA A 51 7.84 14.69 4.30
N ASN A 52 7.50 15.32 3.16
CA ASN A 52 8.44 15.56 2.06
C ASN A 52 9.26 16.85 2.18
N LYS A 53 9.07 17.67 3.21
CA LYS A 53 9.98 18.79 3.46
C LYS A 53 11.42 18.26 3.59
N PRO A 54 12.43 18.92 2.98
CA PRO A 54 13.81 18.42 2.97
C PRO A 54 14.34 18.03 4.34
N GLU A 55 14.05 18.83 5.37
CA GLU A 55 14.43 18.59 6.77
C GLU A 55 13.76 17.35 7.37
N ASN A 56 12.50 17.07 7.01
CA ASN A 56 11.76 15.92 7.52
C ASN A 56 12.19 14.64 6.80
N ARG A 57 12.27 14.69 5.46
CA ARG A 57 12.68 13.56 4.60
C ARG A 57 14.13 13.13 4.86
N ALA A 58 15.01 14.07 5.24
CA ALA A 58 16.39 13.76 5.62
C ALA A 58 16.48 12.93 6.91
N ILE A 59 15.55 13.13 7.85
CA ILE A 59 15.46 12.35 9.10
C ILE A 59 14.66 11.06 8.87
N ARG A 60 13.61 11.14 8.05
CA ARG A 60 12.63 10.07 7.78
C ARG A 60 12.47 9.84 6.28
N PRO A 61 13.46 9.19 5.67
CA PRO A 61 13.45 8.92 4.24
C PRO A 61 12.38 7.91 3.83
N TRP A 62 11.87 7.07 4.73
CA TRP A 62 10.79 6.14 4.40
C TRP A 62 9.42 6.75 4.66
N ILE A 63 8.56 6.80 3.65
CA ILE A 63 7.12 7.00 3.82
C ILE A 63 6.44 5.66 3.53
N ILE A 64 5.68 5.18 4.49
CA ILE A 64 4.96 3.92 4.43
C ILE A 64 3.48 4.19 4.65
N THR A 65 2.62 3.67 3.78
CA THR A 65 1.17 3.79 3.94
C THR A 65 0.55 2.46 4.32
N MET A 66 -0.57 2.52 5.05
CA MET A 66 -1.37 1.38 5.47
C MET A 66 -2.84 1.67 5.19
N GLY A 67 -3.44 0.87 4.30
CA GLY A 67 -4.87 0.90 3.98
C GLY A 67 -5.48 -0.48 4.13
N HIS A 68 -6.82 -0.58 4.23
CA HIS A 68 -7.48 -1.88 4.31
C HIS A 68 -7.64 -2.50 2.92
N ARG A 69 -8.49 -1.91 2.06
CA ARG A 69 -8.75 -2.38 0.69
C ARG A 69 -7.63 -1.99 -0.28
N PRO A 70 -7.06 -2.91 -1.05
CA PRO A 70 -5.91 -2.63 -1.91
C PRO A 70 -6.27 -1.81 -3.16
N MET A 71 -5.26 -1.12 -3.71
CA MET A 71 -5.36 -0.53 -5.05
C MET A 71 -5.21 -1.55 -6.18
N TYR A 72 -4.45 -2.62 -5.91
CA TYR A 72 -4.10 -3.68 -6.84
C TYR A 72 -4.21 -5.02 -6.11
N CYS A 73 -4.93 -5.98 -6.67
CA CYS A 73 -5.03 -7.34 -6.15
C CYS A 73 -5.43 -8.32 -7.25
N SER A 74 -5.05 -9.59 -7.09
CA SER A 74 -5.23 -10.62 -8.12
C SER A 74 -6.08 -11.81 -7.64
N ASP A 75 -6.85 -11.59 -6.59
CA ASP A 75 -7.83 -12.53 -6.05
C ASP A 75 -9.06 -12.64 -7.00
N ASP A 76 -9.73 -13.78 -6.92
CA ASP A 76 -10.92 -14.15 -7.69
C ASP A 76 -12.07 -14.46 -6.71
N ASP A 77 -12.48 -13.40 -6.02
CA ASP A 77 -13.49 -13.42 -4.95
C ASP A 77 -14.79 -12.69 -5.32
N GLN A 78 -14.81 -12.06 -6.50
CA GLN A 78 -15.89 -11.21 -7.01
C GLN A 78 -16.16 -9.94 -6.19
N ASP A 79 -15.19 -9.46 -5.40
CA ASP A 79 -15.24 -8.16 -4.70
C ASP A 79 -14.28 -7.13 -5.33
N ASP A 80 -13.37 -6.53 -4.55
CA ASP A 80 -12.55 -5.40 -4.94
C ASP A 80 -11.57 -5.73 -6.07
N CYS A 81 -11.19 -7.00 -6.21
CA CYS A 81 -10.33 -7.50 -7.28
C CYS A 81 -11.06 -7.82 -8.58
N THR A 82 -12.40 -7.68 -8.62
CA THR A 82 -13.20 -7.96 -9.83
C THR A 82 -12.83 -7.06 -10.99
N LYS A 83 -12.35 -5.84 -10.70
CA LYS A 83 -11.89 -4.88 -11.70
C LYS A 83 -10.47 -4.45 -11.36
N PHE A 84 -9.65 -4.27 -12.40
CA PHE A 84 -8.30 -3.71 -12.24
C PHE A 84 -8.32 -2.24 -11.76
N ASP A 85 -9.45 -1.55 -11.89
CA ASP A 85 -9.64 -0.18 -11.46
C ASP A 85 -10.41 -0.13 -10.12
N SER A 86 -9.68 -0.30 -9.01
CA SER A 86 -10.22 -0.05 -7.66
C SER A 86 -10.55 1.43 -7.48
N TRP A 87 -11.65 1.74 -6.76
CA TRP A 87 -12.00 3.12 -6.43
C TRP A 87 -10.94 3.81 -5.56
N VAL A 88 -10.18 3.06 -4.77
CA VAL A 88 -9.03 3.58 -4.01
C VAL A 88 -7.96 4.10 -4.98
N ARG A 89 -7.73 3.37 -6.08
CA ARG A 89 -6.70 3.67 -7.08
C ARG A 89 -7.07 4.88 -7.94
N VAL A 90 -8.20 4.80 -8.65
CA VAL A 90 -8.58 5.75 -9.70
C VAL A 90 -9.60 6.80 -9.24
N GLY A 91 -10.13 6.67 -8.04
CA GLY A 91 -11.19 7.53 -7.51
C GLY A 91 -12.58 7.13 -8.00
N ARG A 92 -13.55 8.02 -7.75
CA ARG A 92 -14.96 7.79 -8.10
C ARG A 92 -15.46 8.82 -9.10
N GLN A 93 -15.69 8.34 -10.33
CA GLN A 93 -16.26 9.14 -11.43
C GLN A 93 -17.79 9.12 -11.44
N ASP A 94 -18.41 8.27 -10.62
CA ASP A 94 -19.85 8.06 -10.55
C ASP A 94 -20.57 9.00 -9.55
N ILE A 95 -19.82 9.87 -8.87
CA ILE A 95 -20.33 10.87 -7.92
C ILE A 95 -20.06 12.31 -8.38
N LYS A 96 -20.73 13.29 -7.76
CA LYS A 96 -20.58 14.73 -8.08
C LYS A 96 -20.31 15.56 -6.82
N PRO A 97 -19.18 16.28 -6.72
CA PRO A 97 -18.05 16.24 -7.67
C PRO A 97 -17.36 14.86 -7.69
N PRO A 98 -16.67 14.47 -8.79
CA PRO A 98 -15.87 13.25 -8.82
C PRO A 98 -14.85 13.25 -7.68
N ALA A 99 -14.70 12.12 -7.00
CA ALA A 99 -13.71 12.00 -5.94
C ALA A 99 -12.35 11.52 -6.48
N PRO A 100 -11.24 12.05 -5.96
CA PRO A 100 -9.89 11.69 -6.43
C PRO A 100 -9.46 10.31 -5.94
N GLY A 101 -8.68 9.61 -6.75
CA GLY A 101 -7.94 8.40 -6.36
C GLY A 101 -6.66 8.73 -5.59
N LEU A 102 -6.04 7.70 -4.99
CA LEU A 102 -4.84 7.86 -4.16
C LEU A 102 -3.54 7.51 -4.87
N GLU A 103 -3.59 6.83 -6.01
CA GLU A 103 -2.38 6.35 -6.70
C GLU A 103 -1.46 7.50 -7.11
N ASP A 104 -1.98 8.50 -7.82
CA ASP A 104 -1.19 9.65 -8.25
C ASP A 104 -0.64 10.45 -7.07
N LEU A 105 -1.42 10.55 -5.98
CA LEU A 105 -0.99 11.22 -4.76
C LEU A 105 0.24 10.50 -4.18
N PHE A 106 0.13 9.20 -3.93
CA PHE A 106 1.21 8.42 -3.33
C PHE A 106 2.44 8.33 -4.23
N TYR A 107 2.25 8.16 -5.54
CA TYR A 107 3.33 8.20 -6.51
C TYR A 107 4.05 9.55 -6.51
N HIS A 108 3.32 10.67 -6.55
CA HIS A 108 3.93 12.01 -6.62
C HIS A 108 4.65 12.44 -5.35
N TYR A 109 4.18 12.02 -4.19
CA TYR A 109 4.87 12.26 -2.91
C TYR A 109 5.93 11.19 -2.60
N GLY A 110 6.15 10.25 -3.52
CA GLY A 110 7.21 9.26 -3.45
C GLY A 110 7.07 8.33 -2.25
N VAL A 111 5.86 7.84 -1.99
CA VAL A 111 5.61 6.75 -1.04
C VAL A 111 6.45 5.54 -1.43
N ASP A 112 7.05 4.88 -0.43
CA ASP A 112 8.04 3.84 -0.67
C ASP A 112 7.41 2.44 -0.61
N VAL A 113 6.58 2.19 0.40
CA VAL A 113 5.91 0.90 0.63
C VAL A 113 4.45 1.14 1.02
N GLU A 114 3.54 0.39 0.43
CA GLU A 114 2.10 0.47 0.68
C GLU A 114 1.60 -0.89 1.15
N LEU A 115 1.13 -0.93 2.40
CA LEU A 115 0.62 -2.15 3.03
C LEU A 115 -0.90 -2.19 2.95
N TRP A 116 -1.41 -3.35 2.59
CA TRP A 116 -2.83 -3.61 2.37
C TRP A 116 -3.28 -4.86 3.11
N ALA A 117 -4.60 -4.98 3.25
CA ALA A 117 -5.28 -6.16 3.77
C ALA A 117 -6.52 -6.43 2.88
N HIS A 118 -7.68 -6.64 3.50
CA HIS A 118 -8.97 -6.96 2.88
C HIS A 118 -8.99 -8.32 2.19
N GLU A 119 -8.17 -8.50 1.16
CA GLU A 119 -7.97 -9.80 0.51
C GLU A 119 -7.31 -10.77 1.49
N HIS A 120 -7.95 -11.91 1.74
CA HIS A 120 -7.52 -12.91 2.70
C HIS A 120 -6.40 -13.80 2.16
N THR A 121 -5.43 -13.18 1.50
CA THR A 121 -4.23 -13.79 0.95
C THR A 121 -2.99 -12.96 1.29
N TYR A 122 -1.83 -13.49 0.92
CA TYR A 122 -0.60 -12.72 0.82
C TYR A 122 -0.25 -12.53 -0.65
N GLU A 123 -0.11 -11.29 -1.07
CA GLU A 123 0.37 -10.96 -2.39
C GLU A 123 1.44 -9.86 -2.31
N ARG A 124 2.61 -10.16 -2.86
CA ARG A 124 3.64 -9.16 -3.11
C ARG A 124 3.61 -8.77 -4.58
N LEU A 125 3.59 -7.47 -4.82
CA LEU A 125 3.63 -6.90 -6.15
C LEU A 125 5.06 -6.49 -6.52
N TRP A 126 5.33 -6.39 -7.81
CA TRP A 126 6.40 -5.55 -8.31
C TRP A 126 6.06 -4.07 -8.02
N PRO A 127 7.06 -3.16 -7.97
CA PRO A 127 6.79 -1.73 -7.95
C PRO A 127 5.89 -1.35 -9.13
N VAL A 128 4.73 -0.76 -8.86
CA VAL A 128 3.69 -0.56 -9.87
C VAL A 128 3.13 0.85 -9.80
N TYR A 129 2.84 1.41 -10.99
CA TYR A 129 2.11 2.67 -11.14
C TYR A 129 1.37 2.64 -12.48
N GLY A 130 0.09 3.00 -12.49
CA GLY A 130 -0.75 3.00 -13.70
C GLY A 130 -0.74 1.66 -14.44
N ASP A 131 -0.89 0.55 -13.71
CA ASP A 131 -0.83 -0.84 -14.22
C ASP A 131 0.49 -1.25 -14.90
N LYS A 132 1.57 -0.48 -14.71
CA LYS A 132 2.89 -0.77 -15.30
C LYS A 132 3.91 -1.04 -14.21
N VAL A 133 4.79 -2.00 -14.48
CA VAL A 133 5.88 -2.37 -13.58
C VAL A 133 7.07 -1.43 -13.74
N TYR A 134 7.57 -0.92 -12.62
CA TYR A 134 8.66 0.05 -12.50
C TYR A 134 9.79 -0.50 -11.62
N ASN A 135 10.22 -1.72 -11.92
CA ASN A 135 11.38 -2.36 -11.30
C ASN A 135 12.64 -1.50 -11.42
N GLY A 136 13.53 -1.56 -10.42
CA GLY A 136 14.84 -0.94 -10.49
C GLY A 136 15.75 -1.58 -11.56
N SER A 137 15.77 -2.91 -11.61
CA SER A 137 16.35 -3.69 -12.70
C SER A 137 15.66 -5.05 -12.83
N LYS A 138 16.02 -5.85 -13.84
CA LYS A 138 15.46 -7.19 -14.03
C LYS A 138 15.93 -8.14 -12.91
N GLU A 139 17.19 -8.02 -12.50
CA GLU A 139 17.82 -8.88 -11.49
C GLU A 139 17.55 -8.42 -10.06
N GLN A 140 17.35 -7.11 -9.87
CA GLN A 140 17.14 -6.47 -8.57
C GLN A 140 15.93 -5.51 -8.62
N PRO A 141 14.71 -6.05 -8.74
CA PRO A 141 13.51 -5.25 -8.97
C PRO A 141 13.18 -4.26 -7.84
N TYR A 142 13.56 -4.59 -6.61
CA TYR A 142 13.32 -3.79 -5.41
C TYR A 142 14.52 -2.92 -4.97
N VAL A 143 15.56 -2.80 -5.81
CA VAL A 143 16.70 -1.89 -5.58
C VAL A 143 16.53 -0.64 -6.42
N ASN A 144 16.34 0.50 -5.77
CA ASN A 144 15.95 1.78 -6.37
C ASN A 144 14.75 1.62 -7.33
N PRO A 145 13.63 1.03 -6.88
CA PRO A 145 12.43 0.92 -7.70
C PRO A 145 11.93 2.30 -8.10
N LYS A 146 11.22 2.39 -9.22
CA LYS A 146 10.72 3.64 -9.81
C LYS A 146 9.23 3.89 -9.54
N ALA A 147 8.63 3.11 -8.65
CA ALA A 147 7.27 3.27 -8.14
C ALA A 147 7.16 2.67 -6.71
N PRO A 148 6.06 2.92 -5.98
CA PRO A 148 5.81 2.31 -4.68
C PRO A 148 5.75 0.77 -4.74
N VAL A 149 6.16 0.11 -3.66
CA VAL A 149 6.04 -1.36 -3.50
C VAL A 149 4.75 -1.67 -2.75
N HIS A 150 3.86 -2.48 -3.33
CA HIS A 150 2.60 -2.86 -2.68
C HIS A 150 2.71 -4.28 -2.09
N ILE A 151 2.24 -4.43 -0.86
CA ILE A 151 2.20 -5.71 -0.14
C ILE A 151 0.80 -5.90 0.43
N ILE A 152 0.10 -6.94 0.01
CA ILE A 152 -1.14 -7.40 0.60
C ILE A 152 -0.80 -8.46 1.64
N THR A 153 -1.26 -8.27 2.87
CA THR A 153 -1.04 -9.19 4.00
C THR A 153 -2.34 -9.39 4.81
N GLY A 154 -3.44 -9.75 4.13
CA GLY A 154 -4.77 -9.86 4.75
C GLY A 154 -5.14 -11.26 5.26
N SER A 155 -4.30 -12.28 5.07
CA SER A 155 -4.57 -13.67 5.47
C SER A 155 -4.33 -14.00 6.96
N ALA A 156 -4.74 -13.12 7.89
CA ALA A 156 -4.49 -13.31 9.32
C ALA A 156 -5.44 -14.31 10.04
N GLY A 157 -6.43 -14.88 9.33
CA GLY A 157 -7.33 -15.91 9.89
C GLY A 157 -8.77 -15.46 10.15
N CYS A 158 -9.34 -14.62 9.28
CA CYS A 158 -10.75 -14.23 9.37
C CYS A 158 -11.68 -15.47 9.22
N ARG A 159 -12.95 -15.32 9.62
CA ARG A 159 -13.95 -16.40 9.51
C ARG A 159 -14.33 -16.76 8.06
N GLU A 160 -14.08 -15.85 7.13
CA GLU A 160 -14.41 -15.99 5.69
C GLU A 160 -13.42 -16.91 4.97
N ARG A 161 -12.32 -17.27 5.64
CA ARG A 161 -11.21 -18.09 5.14
C ARG A 161 -10.41 -17.36 4.07
N THR A 162 -9.46 -18.04 3.46
CA THR A 162 -8.57 -17.49 2.44
C THR A 162 -9.26 -17.42 1.09
N ASP A 163 -8.94 -16.38 0.31
CA ASP A 163 -9.44 -16.23 -1.04
C ASP A 163 -8.68 -17.12 -2.04
N ARG A 164 -9.17 -17.14 -3.28
CA ARG A 164 -8.53 -17.84 -4.39
C ARG A 164 -7.92 -16.81 -5.31
N PHE A 165 -6.82 -17.17 -5.94
CA PHE A 165 -6.21 -16.31 -6.93
C PHE A 165 -6.78 -16.53 -8.33
N ASN A 166 -6.89 -15.44 -9.09
CA ASN A 166 -7.05 -15.48 -10.53
C ASN A 166 -5.87 -16.26 -11.16
N PRO A 167 -6.12 -17.29 -11.99
CA PRO A 167 -5.04 -18.06 -12.61
C PRO A 167 -4.16 -17.24 -13.56
N ASN A 168 -4.66 -16.12 -14.09
CA ASN A 168 -3.96 -15.24 -15.02
C ASN A 168 -3.87 -13.80 -14.44
N PRO A 169 -3.01 -13.57 -13.43
CA PRO A 169 -2.83 -12.23 -12.87
C PRO A 169 -2.17 -11.29 -13.88
N LYS A 170 -2.24 -10.00 -13.59
CA LYS A 170 -1.47 -8.98 -14.32
C LYS A 170 0.03 -9.13 -14.04
N GLU A 171 0.84 -8.54 -14.92
CA GLU A 171 2.30 -8.62 -14.85
C GLU A 171 2.89 -8.05 -13.57
N TRP A 172 2.18 -7.18 -12.85
CA TRP A 172 2.62 -6.60 -11.59
C TRP A 172 2.56 -7.58 -10.40
N SER A 173 1.88 -8.73 -10.52
CA SER A 173 1.83 -9.74 -9.46
C SER A 173 3.15 -10.52 -9.41
N ALA A 174 3.88 -10.45 -8.29
CA ALA A 174 5.23 -11.03 -8.18
C ALA A 174 5.25 -12.34 -7.39
N PHE A 175 4.56 -12.40 -6.27
CA PHE A 175 4.45 -13.60 -5.44
C PHE A 175 3.08 -13.65 -4.76
N ARG A 176 2.52 -14.85 -4.65
CA ARG A 176 1.16 -15.08 -4.15
C ARG A 176 1.14 -16.31 -3.25
N SER A 177 0.44 -16.20 -2.12
CA SER A 177 0.21 -17.31 -1.20
C SER A 177 -1.18 -17.22 -0.59
N THR A 178 -1.85 -18.36 -0.52
CA THR A 178 -3.12 -18.56 0.18
C THR A 178 -2.92 -19.09 1.59
N ASP A 179 -1.69 -19.12 2.10
CA ASP A 179 -1.44 -19.54 3.48
C ASP A 179 -1.95 -18.49 4.46
N TYR A 180 -2.50 -18.92 5.59
CA TYR A 180 -2.66 -18.03 6.74
C TYR A 180 -1.29 -17.59 7.25
N GLY A 181 -1.18 -16.34 7.70
CA GLY A 181 0.10 -15.81 8.12
C GLY A 181 0.10 -14.34 8.46
N TYR A 182 1.31 -13.81 8.58
CA TYR A 182 1.55 -12.39 8.86
C TYR A 182 2.90 -11.94 8.31
N SER A 183 2.97 -10.66 7.94
CA SER A 183 4.22 -10.03 7.54
C SER A 183 4.99 -9.46 8.73
N ARG A 184 6.32 -9.59 8.70
CA ARG A 184 7.25 -8.89 9.61
C ARG A 184 8.07 -7.91 8.78
N MET A 185 8.10 -6.64 9.19
CA MET A 185 8.86 -5.60 8.52
C MET A 185 9.87 -4.97 9.47
N GLN A 186 11.10 -4.82 9.00
CA GLN A 186 12.20 -4.17 9.71
C GLN A 186 12.73 -3.00 8.88
N VAL A 187 12.53 -1.79 9.39
CA VAL A 187 13.18 -0.59 8.85
C VAL A 187 14.59 -0.54 9.43
N VAL A 188 15.57 -0.99 8.64
CA VAL A 188 16.94 -1.21 9.13
C VAL A 188 17.71 0.09 9.26
N ASN A 189 17.61 0.96 8.25
CA ASN A 189 18.27 2.26 8.21
C ASN A 189 17.59 3.18 7.18
N ALA A 190 18.26 4.26 6.78
CA ALA A 190 17.77 5.21 5.80
C ALA A 190 17.58 4.63 4.38
N THR A 191 18.20 3.50 4.05
CA THR A 191 18.24 2.96 2.69
C THR A 191 17.78 1.52 2.56
N HIS A 192 17.58 0.77 3.65
CA HIS A 192 17.14 -0.63 3.62
C HIS A 192 15.90 -0.89 4.50
N ILE A 193 14.89 -1.52 3.91
CA ILE A 193 13.80 -2.21 4.59
C ILE A 193 13.90 -3.70 4.26
N TYR A 194 13.77 -4.55 5.28
CA TYR A 194 13.53 -5.98 5.11
C TYR A 194 12.08 -6.31 5.43
N LEU A 195 11.43 -7.08 4.57
CA LEU A 195 10.07 -7.59 4.79
C LEU A 195 10.04 -9.08 4.51
N GLU A 196 9.32 -9.83 5.35
CA GLU A 196 9.12 -11.27 5.20
C GLU A 196 7.70 -11.68 5.54
N GLN A 197 7.18 -12.68 4.83
CA GLN A 197 5.89 -13.31 5.12
C GLN A 197 6.10 -14.64 5.84
N VAL A 198 5.46 -14.76 7.00
CA VAL A 198 5.47 -15.96 7.83
C VAL A 198 4.18 -16.72 7.62
N SER A 199 4.26 -18.00 7.27
CA SER A 199 3.12 -18.90 7.12
C SER A 199 2.83 -19.63 8.44
N ASP A 200 1.60 -19.49 8.93
CA ASP A 200 1.07 -20.27 10.05
C ASP A 200 0.77 -21.72 9.63
N ASP A 201 0.24 -21.90 8.41
CA ASP A 201 -0.03 -23.22 7.81
C ASP A 201 1.23 -24.08 7.66
N GLN A 202 2.40 -23.44 7.57
CA GLN A 202 3.72 -24.08 7.51
C GLN A 202 4.52 -23.90 8.82
N TYR A 203 3.86 -23.84 9.97
CA TYR A 203 4.48 -23.83 11.31
C TYR A 203 5.51 -22.71 11.52
N GLY A 204 5.21 -21.50 11.03
CA GLY A 204 6.07 -20.32 11.19
C GLY A 204 7.20 -20.23 10.16
N LYS A 205 7.13 -20.96 9.05
CA LYS A 205 8.12 -20.88 7.98
C LYS A 205 8.00 -19.55 7.22
N VAL A 206 9.14 -18.95 6.91
CA VAL A 206 9.21 -17.80 6.00
C VAL A 206 8.99 -18.30 4.58
N ILE A 207 7.90 -17.86 3.95
CA ILE A 207 7.50 -18.30 2.60
C ILE A 207 7.87 -17.29 1.52
N ASP A 208 8.09 -16.04 1.90
CA ASP A 208 8.55 -14.98 1.03
C ASP A 208 9.33 -13.92 1.81
N ASN A 209 10.28 -13.25 1.15
CA ASN A 209 10.99 -12.12 1.72
C ASN A 209 11.60 -11.22 0.65
N ILE A 210 11.76 -9.95 0.98
CA ILE A 210 12.37 -8.94 0.13
C ILE A 210 13.23 -7.95 0.92
N TRP A 211 14.23 -7.42 0.23
CA TRP A 211 14.89 -6.18 0.59
C TRP A 211 14.40 -5.07 -0.33
N VAL A 212 13.78 -4.04 0.24
CA VAL A 212 13.52 -2.78 -0.46
C VAL A 212 14.70 -1.86 -0.17
N VAL A 213 15.47 -1.55 -1.22
CA VAL A 213 16.66 -0.72 -1.10
C VAL A 213 16.43 0.58 -1.85
N LYS A 214 16.60 1.73 -1.19
CA LYS A 214 16.48 3.05 -1.82
C LYS A 214 17.65 3.93 -1.39
N GLU A 215 18.43 4.40 -2.35
CA GLU A 215 19.50 5.38 -2.13
C GLU A 215 18.97 6.82 -2.16
N LYS A 216 17.85 7.02 -2.86
CA LYS A 216 17.14 8.29 -2.96
C LYS A 216 15.65 8.05 -2.71
N HIS A 217 15.00 9.03 -2.08
CA HIS A 217 13.57 8.97 -1.73
C HIS A 217 12.83 10.17 -2.32
N GLY A 218 11.50 10.08 -2.34
CA GLY A 218 10.64 11.07 -2.98
C GLY A 218 10.57 10.91 -4.50
N LEU A 219 9.87 11.84 -5.15
CA LEU A 219 9.60 11.81 -6.60
C LEU A 219 10.86 11.70 -7.47
N SER A 220 11.96 12.33 -7.03
CA SER A 220 13.22 12.31 -7.79
C SER A 220 13.87 10.93 -7.84
N ALA A 221 13.45 9.98 -6.99
CA ALA A 221 13.91 8.59 -7.03
C ALA A 221 13.32 7.81 -8.21
N TRP A 222 12.24 8.31 -8.82
CA TRP A 222 11.59 7.66 -9.96
C TRP A 222 12.26 7.99 -11.30
N LEU A 223 13.08 9.04 -11.34
CA LEU A 223 13.83 9.51 -12.52
C LEU A 223 15.12 8.69 -12.68
#